data_AF-A0A9E2ZDZ0-F1
#
_entry.id   AF-A0A9E2ZDZ0-F1
#
_cell.length_a   1.000
_cell.length_b   1.000
_cell.length_c   1.000
_cell.angle_alpha   90.00
_cell.angle_beta   90.00
_cell.angle_gamma   90.00
#
_symmetry.space_group_name_H-M   'P 1'
#
loop_
_entity.id
_entity.type
_entity.pdbx_description
1 polymer ?
#
loop_
_entity_poly.entity_id
_entity_poly.type
_entity_poly.pdbx_seq_one_letter_code
_entity_poly.pdbx_strand_id
1 'polypeptide(L)'
;AVAYNHQDVGRRVYIITAAAPEVADMLSRVLAFDGAIGSQFSEVKDGVFTGKSAGLFIYRGHKARAISALAAREGIELADSYAYSDSESDLPMLRVVGHPVAVNPDPTLARIARQEGWEVLRFDRLGRRLKTAVALAGAAGAGGIGSAALASRGRGARSLRRS
;
A
#
# COMPACT_ATOMS: atom_id res chain seq x y z
N ALA A 1 5.14 -2.66 -11.34
CA ALA A 1 4.40 -3.72 -12.05
C ALA A 1 3.01 -3.23 -12.41
N VAL A 2 2.09 -2.99 -11.45
CA VAL A 2 0.71 -2.57 -11.75
C VAL A 2 0.63 -1.34 -12.65
N ALA A 3 1.32 -0.24 -12.31
CA ALA A 3 1.33 0.97 -13.15
C ALA A 3 1.87 0.73 -14.56
N TYR A 4 3.00 0.01 -14.70
CA TYR A 4 3.56 -0.35 -16.00
C TYR A 4 2.60 -1.20 -16.84
N ASN A 5 1.85 -2.13 -16.24
CA ASN A 5 0.83 -2.89 -16.96
C ASN A 5 -0.26 -2.00 -17.55
N HIS A 6 -0.61 -0.87 -16.92
CA HIS A 6 -1.53 0.11 -17.52
C HIS A 6 -0.90 0.79 -18.73
N GLN A 7 0.39 1.14 -18.66
CA GLN A 7 1.12 1.74 -19.78
C GLN A 7 1.27 0.78 -20.95
N ASP A 8 1.56 -0.50 -20.68
CA ASP A 8 1.72 -1.56 -21.70
C ASP A 8 0.44 -1.76 -22.53
N VAL A 9 -0.74 -1.44 -21.96
CA VAL A 9 -2.03 -1.48 -22.66
C VAL A 9 -2.51 -0.09 -23.13
N GLY A 10 -1.60 0.90 -23.17
CA GLY A 10 -1.85 2.22 -23.73
C GLY A 10 -2.66 3.18 -22.85
N ARG A 11 -2.79 2.91 -21.54
CA ARG A 11 -3.49 3.82 -20.63
C ARG A 11 -2.53 4.88 -20.09
N ARG A 12 -3.02 6.11 -20.00
CA ARG A 12 -2.32 7.21 -19.32
C ARG A 12 -2.29 6.97 -17.81
N VAL A 13 -1.14 7.23 -17.19
CA VAL A 13 -0.87 7.03 -15.77
C VAL A 13 -0.46 8.35 -15.14
N TYR A 14 -1.10 8.70 -14.02
CA TYR A 14 -0.84 9.94 -13.30
C TYR A 14 -0.55 9.68 -11.82
N ILE A 15 0.31 10.51 -11.23
CA ILE A 15 0.54 10.53 -9.78
C ILE A 15 -0.34 11.59 -9.14
N ILE A 16 -1.11 11.21 -8.11
CA ILE A 16 -1.91 12.16 -7.33
C ILE A 16 -1.43 12.11 -5.88
N THR A 17 -0.81 13.18 -5.40
CA THR A 17 -0.17 13.18 -4.08
C THR A 17 -0.43 14.47 -3.32
N ALA A 18 -0.43 14.36 -1.99
CA ALA A 18 -0.45 15.52 -1.12
C ALA A 18 0.92 16.20 -1.03
N ALA A 19 2.00 15.60 -1.57
CA ALA A 19 3.35 16.16 -1.59
C ALA A 19 3.45 17.39 -2.52
N ALA A 20 4.58 18.10 -2.43
CA ALA A 20 4.83 19.31 -3.21
C ALA A 20 4.85 19.00 -4.71
N PRO A 21 4.44 19.94 -5.58
CA PRO A 21 4.32 19.69 -7.02
C PRO A 21 5.66 19.32 -7.66
N GLU A 22 6.77 19.85 -7.15
CA GLU A 22 8.12 19.54 -7.63
C GLU A 22 8.49 18.07 -7.36
N VAL A 23 8.11 17.54 -6.19
CA VAL A 23 8.31 16.13 -5.86
C VAL A 23 7.41 15.25 -6.73
N ALA A 24 6.16 15.66 -6.92
CA ALA A 24 5.21 14.94 -7.76
C ALA A 24 5.70 14.86 -9.23
N ASP A 25 6.15 15.98 -9.79
CA ASP A 25 6.68 16.08 -11.15
C ASP A 25 8.01 15.31 -11.32
N MET A 26 8.89 15.37 -10.32
CA MET A 26 10.11 14.54 -10.32
C MET A 26 9.76 13.05 -10.39
N LEU A 27 8.78 12.60 -9.59
CA LEU A 27 8.36 11.21 -9.58
C LEU A 27 7.73 10.78 -10.91
N SER A 28 6.89 11.61 -11.55
CA SER A 28 6.33 11.25 -12.87
C SER A 28 7.41 11.13 -13.92
N ARG A 29 8.42 12.00 -13.93
CA ARG A 29 9.56 11.89 -14.88
C ARG A 29 10.38 10.63 -14.65
N VAL A 30 10.74 10.33 -13.39
CA VAL A 30 11.56 9.17 -13.04
C VAL A 30 10.83 7.86 -13.37
N LEU A 31 9.51 7.81 -13.17
CA LEU A 31 8.69 6.64 -13.46
C LEU A 31 8.15 6.60 -14.90
N ALA A 32 8.48 7.60 -15.72
CA ALA A 32 7.96 7.78 -17.08
C ALA A 32 6.43 7.74 -17.16
N PHE A 33 5.75 8.38 -16.20
CA PHE A 33 4.28 8.54 -16.18
C PHE A 33 3.86 9.83 -16.90
N ASP A 34 2.63 9.90 -17.37
CA ASP A 34 2.08 10.99 -18.18
C ASP A 34 1.97 12.32 -17.43
N GLY A 35 1.92 12.27 -16.09
CA GLY A 35 1.99 13.48 -15.29
C GLY A 35 1.78 13.26 -13.80
N ALA A 36 1.74 14.37 -13.08
CA ALA A 36 1.49 14.37 -11.65
C ALA A 36 0.69 15.61 -11.19
N ILE A 37 -0.05 15.45 -10.10
CA ILE A 37 -0.72 16.53 -9.37
C ILE A 37 -0.25 16.47 -7.92
N GLY A 38 0.46 17.52 -7.50
CA GLY A 38 0.86 17.76 -6.12
C GLY A 38 0.08 18.89 -5.46
N SER A 39 0.18 19.01 -4.14
CA SER A 39 -0.43 20.10 -3.36
C SER A 39 0.30 21.41 -3.59
N GLN A 40 -0.43 22.48 -3.89
CA GLN A 40 0.16 23.82 -3.96
C GLN A 40 0.16 24.46 -2.57
N PHE A 41 1.30 24.40 -1.89
CA PHE A 41 1.43 24.91 -0.52
C PHE A 41 1.73 26.42 -0.45
N SER A 42 2.37 26.98 -1.46
CA SER A 42 2.69 28.41 -1.52
C SER A 42 2.80 28.90 -2.96
N GLU A 43 2.39 30.15 -3.19
CA GLU A 43 2.53 30.85 -4.46
C GLU A 43 4.02 31.00 -4.76
N VAL A 44 4.42 30.55 -5.95
CA VAL A 44 5.76 30.72 -6.47
C VAL A 44 5.71 31.84 -7.50
N LYS A 45 6.51 32.88 -7.28
CA LYS A 45 6.67 33.99 -8.22
C LYS A 45 8.16 34.12 -8.54
N ASP A 46 8.48 34.13 -9.83
CA ASP A 46 9.86 34.24 -10.33
C ASP A 46 10.81 33.17 -9.73
N GLY A 47 10.29 31.96 -9.49
CA GLY A 47 11.05 30.85 -8.91
C GLY A 47 11.24 30.90 -7.39
N VAL A 48 10.62 31.87 -6.70
CA VAL A 48 10.71 32.04 -5.24
C VAL A 48 9.37 31.80 -4.57
N PHE A 49 9.37 31.02 -3.47
CA PHE A 49 8.20 30.85 -2.62
C PHE A 49 7.85 32.16 -1.92
N THR A 50 6.65 32.68 -2.16
CA THR A 50 6.20 33.96 -1.59
C THR A 50 5.64 33.84 -0.17
N GLY A 51 5.47 32.61 0.34
CA GLY A 51 4.85 32.33 1.64
C GLY A 51 3.33 32.54 1.70
N LYS A 52 2.71 33.02 0.62
CA LYS A 52 1.25 33.11 0.48
C LYS A 52 0.71 31.76 0.03
N SER A 53 -0.43 31.32 0.58
CA SER A 53 -1.07 30.08 0.12
C SER A 53 -1.44 30.18 -1.36
N ALA A 54 -0.90 29.27 -2.19
CA ALA A 54 -1.08 29.27 -3.64
C ALA A 54 -2.44 28.78 -4.12
N GLY A 55 -3.16 28.01 -3.29
CA GLY A 55 -4.41 27.39 -3.72
C GLY A 55 -4.59 25.96 -3.23
N LEU A 56 -4.89 25.05 -4.16
CA LEU A 56 -5.54 23.77 -3.87
C LEU A 56 -4.63 22.82 -3.07
N PHE A 57 -5.01 22.57 -1.82
CA PHE A 57 -4.41 21.53 -0.99
C PHE A 57 -4.97 20.16 -1.38
N ILE A 58 -4.15 19.29 -1.98
CA ILE A 58 -4.58 17.99 -2.55
C ILE A 58 -4.76 16.96 -1.43
N TYR A 59 -5.87 17.10 -0.71
CA TYR A 59 -6.27 16.23 0.39
C TYR A 59 -7.78 16.00 0.38
N ARG A 60 -8.21 14.76 0.63
CA ARG A 60 -9.63 14.37 0.68
C ARG A 60 -10.38 14.77 -0.58
N GLY A 61 -11.45 15.54 -0.44
CA GLY A 61 -12.31 15.95 -1.56
C GLY A 61 -11.55 16.70 -2.66
N HIS A 62 -10.43 17.34 -2.34
CA HIS A 62 -9.62 18.04 -3.33
C HIS A 62 -8.92 17.09 -4.31
N LYS A 63 -8.58 15.87 -3.89
CA LYS A 63 -8.06 14.84 -4.81
C LYS A 63 -9.11 14.46 -5.84
N ALA A 64 -10.36 14.21 -5.41
CA ALA A 64 -11.47 13.93 -6.32
C ALA A 64 -11.68 15.07 -7.33
N ARG A 65 -11.72 16.33 -6.86
CA ARG A 65 -11.85 17.50 -7.74
C ARG A 65 -10.69 17.63 -8.73
N ALA A 66 -9.46 17.36 -8.27
CA ALA A 66 -8.28 17.44 -9.11
C ALA A 66 -8.29 16.40 -10.23
N ILE A 67 -8.67 15.14 -9.93
CA ILE A 67 -8.76 14.10 -10.96
C ILE A 67 -9.93 14.33 -11.91
N SER A 68 -11.06 14.89 -11.44
CA SER A 68 -12.16 15.28 -12.34
C SER A 68 -11.76 16.41 -13.28
N ALA A 69 -11.01 17.40 -12.79
CA ALA A 69 -10.48 18.47 -13.63
C ALA A 69 -9.43 17.96 -14.63
N LEU A 70 -8.62 16.97 -14.23
CA LEU A 70 -7.71 16.24 -15.12
C LEU A 70 -8.47 15.48 -16.20
N ALA A 71 -9.47 14.71 -15.79
CA ALA A 71 -10.30 13.94 -16.70
C ALA A 71 -10.97 14.82 -17.75
N ALA A 72 -11.54 15.95 -17.33
CA ALA A 72 -12.18 16.90 -18.24
C ALA A 72 -11.20 17.52 -19.25
N ARG A 73 -9.99 17.94 -18.82
CA ARG A 73 -9.02 18.55 -19.75
C ARG A 73 -8.41 17.55 -20.73
N GLU A 74 -8.26 16.30 -20.29
CA GLU A 74 -7.58 15.25 -21.04
C GLU A 74 -8.52 14.37 -21.85
N GLY A 75 -9.84 14.51 -21.69
CA GLY A 75 -10.83 13.61 -22.28
C GLY A 75 -10.71 12.18 -21.73
N ILE A 76 -10.56 12.02 -20.41
CA ILE A 76 -10.48 10.72 -19.73
C ILE A 76 -11.84 10.41 -19.10
N GLU A 77 -12.38 9.24 -19.40
CA GLU A 77 -13.56 8.73 -18.71
C GLU A 77 -13.18 8.12 -17.36
N LEU A 78 -13.59 8.76 -16.26
CA LEU A 78 -13.31 8.26 -14.91
C LEU A 78 -14.00 6.93 -14.62
N ALA A 79 -15.16 6.68 -15.25
CA ALA A 79 -15.87 5.41 -15.14
C ALA A 79 -15.05 4.22 -15.68
N ASP A 80 -14.17 4.44 -16.65
CA ASP A 80 -13.27 3.40 -17.18
C ASP A 80 -11.85 3.48 -16.59
N SER A 81 -11.66 4.34 -15.57
CA SER A 81 -10.38 4.60 -14.94
C SER A 81 -10.16 3.78 -13.67
N TYR A 82 -8.89 3.63 -13.31
CA TYR A 82 -8.44 2.95 -12.10
C TYR A 82 -7.84 3.96 -11.13
N ALA A 83 -8.05 3.74 -9.83
CA ALA A 83 -7.40 4.53 -8.79
C ALA A 83 -6.87 3.62 -7.67
N TYR A 84 -5.67 3.91 -7.20
CA TYR A 84 -4.95 3.12 -6.21
C TYR A 84 -4.61 3.99 -5.00
N SER A 85 -4.94 3.55 -3.78
CA SER A 85 -4.51 4.22 -2.55
C SER A 85 -4.51 3.28 -1.34
N ASP A 86 -3.69 3.63 -0.34
CA ASP A 86 -3.59 2.97 0.94
C ASP A 86 -4.34 3.72 2.07
N SER A 87 -4.81 4.94 1.82
CA SER A 87 -5.35 5.83 2.85
C SER A 87 -6.84 6.14 2.67
N GLU A 88 -7.59 6.14 3.78
CA GLU A 88 -8.96 6.67 3.86
C GLU A 88 -9.07 8.11 3.37
N SER A 89 -8.00 8.90 3.51
CA SER A 89 -8.00 10.29 3.01
C SER A 89 -8.23 10.39 1.50
N ASP A 90 -8.04 9.30 0.76
CA ASP A 90 -8.26 9.26 -0.69
C ASP A 90 -9.61 8.66 -1.07
N LEU A 91 -10.46 8.33 -0.08
CA LEU A 91 -11.77 7.74 -0.31
C LEU A 91 -12.63 8.52 -1.33
N PRO A 92 -12.72 9.87 -1.29
CA PRO A 92 -13.46 10.61 -2.31
C PRO A 92 -12.91 10.40 -3.72
N MET A 93 -11.59 10.24 -3.88
CA MET A 93 -10.96 9.99 -5.17
C MET A 93 -11.23 8.56 -5.65
N LEU A 94 -11.18 7.58 -4.75
CA LEU A 94 -11.48 6.18 -5.08
C LEU A 94 -12.95 6.03 -5.54
N ARG A 95 -13.89 6.71 -4.90
CA ARG A 95 -15.33 6.59 -5.21
C ARG A 95 -15.75 7.21 -6.55
N VAL A 96 -14.93 8.04 -7.19
CA VAL A 96 -15.29 8.69 -8.46
C VAL A 96 -14.81 7.93 -9.70
N VAL A 97 -14.00 6.88 -9.53
CA VAL A 97 -13.56 6.02 -10.64
C VAL A 97 -14.36 4.72 -10.69
N GLY A 98 -14.41 4.06 -11.85
CA GLY A 98 -15.11 2.77 -11.96
C GLY A 98 -14.32 1.57 -11.43
N HIS A 99 -12.99 1.70 -11.29
CA HIS A 99 -12.13 0.61 -10.80
C HIS A 99 -11.27 1.05 -9.60
N PRO A 100 -11.87 1.26 -8.42
CA PRO A 100 -11.11 1.56 -7.20
C PRO A 100 -10.38 0.33 -6.66
N VAL A 101 -9.12 0.52 -6.29
CA VAL A 101 -8.27 -0.53 -5.73
C VAL A 101 -7.58 -0.04 -4.46
N ALA A 102 -7.81 -0.74 -3.36
CA ALA A 102 -7.18 -0.46 -2.08
C ALA A 102 -5.83 -1.21 -1.97
N VAL A 103 -4.72 -0.49 -1.78
CA VAL A 103 -3.37 -1.07 -1.73
C VAL A 103 -2.84 -0.99 -0.30
N ASN A 104 -2.55 -2.13 0.33
CA ASN A 104 -2.11 -2.16 1.74
C ASN A 104 -2.94 -1.23 2.66
N PRO A 105 -4.29 -1.25 2.58
CA PRO A 105 -5.10 -0.18 3.14
C PRO A 105 -5.01 -0.09 4.66
N ASP A 106 -5.11 1.14 5.15
CA ASP A 106 -5.36 1.43 6.57
C ASP A 106 -6.65 0.73 7.06
N PRO A 107 -6.85 0.55 8.38
CA PRO A 107 -8.01 -0.19 8.89
C PRO A 107 -9.37 0.36 8.43
N THR A 108 -9.48 1.67 8.25
CA THR A 108 -10.73 2.33 7.85
C THR A 108 -11.01 2.09 6.38
N LEU A 109 -10.02 2.32 5.50
CA LEU A 109 -10.13 2.01 4.07
C LEU A 109 -10.35 0.51 3.85
N ALA A 110 -9.72 -0.36 4.64
CA ALA A 110 -9.91 -1.81 4.55
C ALA A 110 -11.34 -2.25 4.90
N ARG A 111 -11.99 -1.56 5.85
CA ARG A 111 -13.41 -1.80 6.17
C ARG A 111 -14.30 -1.36 5.01
N ILE A 112 -14.05 -0.18 4.45
CA ILE A 112 -14.86 0.39 3.37
C ILE A 112 -14.70 -0.42 2.09
N ALA A 113 -13.47 -0.78 1.71
CA ALA A 113 -13.20 -1.62 0.55
C ALA A 113 -13.96 -2.96 0.62
N ARG A 114 -14.07 -3.58 1.81
CA ARG A 114 -14.89 -4.80 1.99
C ARG A 114 -16.39 -4.53 1.84
N GLN A 115 -16.88 -3.40 2.35
CA GLN A 115 -18.29 -3.02 2.25
C GLN A 115 -18.71 -2.70 0.81
N GLU A 116 -17.81 -2.06 0.05
CA GLU A 116 -18.07 -1.62 -1.33
C GLU A 116 -17.59 -2.64 -2.38
N GLY A 117 -17.04 -3.78 -1.96
CA GLY A 117 -16.60 -4.85 -2.86
C GLY A 117 -15.36 -4.52 -3.69
N TRP A 118 -14.52 -3.59 -3.22
CA TRP A 118 -13.33 -3.15 -3.93
C TRP A 118 -12.20 -4.18 -3.86
N GLU A 119 -11.37 -4.21 -4.91
CA GLU A 119 -10.16 -5.02 -4.92
C GLU A 119 -9.18 -4.53 -3.83
N VAL A 120 -8.57 -5.48 -3.11
CA VAL A 120 -7.55 -5.19 -2.09
C VAL A 120 -6.24 -5.89 -2.43
N LEU A 121 -5.22 -5.11 -2.78
CA LEU A 121 -3.87 -5.61 -3.02
C LEU A 121 -3.04 -5.55 -1.74
N ARG A 122 -2.31 -6.63 -1.43
CA ARG A 122 -1.40 -6.68 -0.27
C ARG A 122 0.00 -7.11 -0.65
N PHE A 123 0.97 -6.20 -0.53
CA PHE A 123 2.37 -6.44 -0.93
C PHE A 123 3.29 -6.83 0.24
N ASP A 124 2.78 -6.78 1.47
CA ASP A 124 3.57 -7.03 2.69
C ASP A 124 3.87 -8.52 2.88
N ARG A 125 4.86 -9.03 2.14
CA ARG A 125 5.31 -10.43 2.24
C ARG A 125 6.32 -10.64 3.36
N LEU A 126 7.21 -9.67 3.62
CA LEU A 126 8.32 -9.85 4.56
C LEU A 126 7.90 -9.69 6.03
N GLY A 127 7.19 -8.61 6.37
CA GLY A 127 6.77 -8.34 7.75
C GLY A 127 5.79 -9.37 8.30
N ARG A 128 4.87 -9.90 7.47
CA ARG A 128 3.98 -11.00 7.87
C ARG A 128 4.74 -12.29 8.14
N ARG A 129 5.66 -12.68 7.24
CA ARG A 129 6.48 -13.89 7.40
C ARG A 129 7.33 -13.83 8.67
N LEU A 130 7.92 -12.68 8.97
CA LEU A 130 8.69 -12.50 10.20
C LEU A 130 7.81 -12.60 11.45
N LYS A 131 6.63 -11.98 11.47
CA LYS A 131 5.68 -12.12 12.59
C LYS A 131 5.22 -13.56 12.79
N THR A 132 4.91 -14.29 11.71
CA THR A 132 4.55 -15.72 11.78
C THR A 132 5.70 -16.59 12.28
N ALA A 133 6.93 -16.33 11.81
CA ALA A 133 8.13 -17.05 12.26
C ALA A 133 8.40 -16.85 13.76
N VAL A 134 8.29 -15.60 14.26
CA VAL A 134 8.42 -15.29 15.69
C VAL A 134 7.32 -15.98 16.52
N ALA A 135 6.07 -15.98 16.04
CA ALA A 135 4.97 -16.64 16.73
C ALA A 135 5.17 -18.18 16.82
N LEU A 136 5.63 -18.81 15.74
CA LEU A 136 5.95 -20.24 15.72
C LEU A 136 7.15 -20.59 16.62
N ALA A 137 8.20 -19.77 16.61
CA ALA A 137 9.34 -19.93 17.51
C ALA A 137 8.95 -19.76 18.98
N GLY A 138 8.07 -18.79 19.28
CA GLY A 138 7.51 -18.58 20.62
C GLY A 138 6.62 -19.74 21.09
N ALA A 139 5.81 -20.31 20.19
CA ALA A 139 4.98 -21.49 20.50
C ALA A 139 5.82 -22.75 20.76
N ALA A 140 6.93 -22.94 20.03
CA ALA A 140 7.88 -24.01 20.29
C ALA A 140 8.68 -23.81 21.60
N GLY A 141 8.93 -22.55 21.98
CA GLY A 141 9.62 -22.20 23.24
C GLY A 141 8.76 -22.34 24.50
N ALA A 142 7.44 -22.12 24.40
CA ALA A 142 6.53 -22.21 25.55
C ALA A 142 6.06 -23.65 25.87
N GLY A 143 6.30 -24.62 24.98
CA GLY A 143 5.87 -26.02 25.16
C GLY A 143 6.99 -27.07 25.16
N GLY A 144 8.27 -26.66 25.08
CA GLY A 144 9.32 -27.55 24.57
C GLY A 144 10.68 -27.52 25.26
N ILE A 145 10.79 -27.15 26.55
CA ILE A 145 12.01 -27.41 27.35
C ILE A 145 11.60 -27.79 28.77
N GLY A 146 11.12 -29.01 28.99
CA GLY A 146 10.68 -29.40 30.33
C GLY A 146 10.09 -30.79 30.52
N SER A 147 10.43 -31.80 29.71
CA SER A 147 10.17 -33.22 30.03
C SER A 147 11.15 -34.16 29.30
N ALA A 148 12.42 -33.76 29.15
CA ALA A 148 13.50 -34.68 28.79
C ALA A 148 14.34 -35.10 30.02
N ALA A 149 13.77 -34.94 31.22
CA ALA A 149 14.32 -35.47 32.46
C ALA A 149 13.34 -36.53 32.98
N LEU A 150 13.87 -37.72 33.29
CA LEU A 150 13.21 -38.88 33.93
C LEU A 150 12.72 -40.00 33.00
N ALA A 151 13.64 -40.65 32.27
CA ALA A 151 13.49 -42.08 31.94
C ALA A 151 14.85 -42.77 31.71
N SER A 152 15.85 -42.51 32.56
CA SER A 152 17.09 -43.28 32.59
C SER A 152 17.36 -43.82 33.99
N ARG A 153 16.45 -44.64 34.51
CA ARG A 153 16.71 -45.49 35.67
C ARG A 153 16.02 -46.84 35.51
N GLY A 154 16.85 -47.88 35.40
CA GLY A 154 16.46 -49.25 35.74
C GLY A 154 16.36 -50.21 34.56
N ARG A 155 17.49 -50.76 34.11
CA ARG A 155 17.66 -52.21 33.89
C ARG A 155 19.13 -52.53 33.61
N GLY A 156 19.88 -52.65 34.70
CA GLY A 156 21.12 -53.44 34.71
C GLY A 156 20.77 -54.93 34.85
N ALA A 157 21.57 -55.74 34.15
CA ALA A 157 21.82 -57.17 34.36
C ALA A 157 20.70 -58.17 34.01
N ARG A 158 20.84 -58.81 32.85
CA ARG A 158 21.06 -60.26 32.81
C ARG A 158 21.78 -60.68 31.53
N SER A 159 22.92 -61.32 31.74
CA SER A 159 23.85 -61.80 30.74
C SER A 159 23.28 -62.95 29.91
N LEU A 160 23.59 -62.90 28.62
CA LEU A 160 23.56 -64.05 27.72
C LEU A 160 24.67 -65.02 28.12
N ARG A 161 24.35 -66.29 28.31
CA ARG A 161 25.32 -67.39 28.14
C ARG A 161 24.74 -68.38 27.13
N ARG A 162 25.49 -68.55 26.04
CA ARG A 162 25.33 -69.58 25.01
C ARG A 162 25.67 -70.96 25.59
N SER A 163 24.88 -71.96 25.21
CA SER A 163 25.32 -73.20 24.53
C SER A 163 24.09 -74.08 24.32
#